data_AF-A0A6M3KPS5-F1
#
_entry.id   AF-A0A6M3KPS5-F1
#
_cell.length_a   1.000
_cell.length_b   1.000
_cell.length_c   1.000
_cell.angle_alpha   90.00
_cell.angle_beta   90.00
_cell.angle_gamma   90.00
#
_symmetry.space_group_name_H-M   'P 1'
#
loop_
_entity.id
_entity.type
_entity.pdbx_description
1 polymer ?
#
loop_
_entity_poly.entity_id
_entity_poly.type
_entity_poly.pdbx_seq_one_letter_code
_entity_poly.pdbx_strand_id
1 'polypeptide(L)'
;MLNAVFTENGAPKDGLTNAVIYIYDLSDNSLIVNGAAVTAVAKGGYKYNFTTYNGGKDYYIVWDSVDLTGHERYAYANIRNVSDYKADVSALAVEANVEGHVTTSLNSYDPPTRAEATADKAAIIVEIDANEIKIDRLLGLTNENTYIDTTVFDSNGNLSSARLRTYSVAGSVGTVSDVLATYIITAVGVGKGKFSSWKQVKQ
;
A
#
# COMPACT_ATOMS: atom_id res chain seq x y z
N MET A 1 -39.47 -15.47 -18.63
CA MET A 1 -40.64 -16.37 -18.74
C MET A 1 -41.71 -15.88 -17.78
N LEU A 2 -42.93 -15.70 -18.25
CA LEU A 2 -44.07 -15.22 -17.47
C LEU A 2 -45.03 -16.37 -17.18
N ASN A 3 -45.75 -16.29 -16.07
CA ASN A 3 -46.74 -17.28 -15.68
C ASN A 3 -47.96 -16.63 -15.00
N ALA A 4 -49.07 -17.35 -15.03
CA ALA A 4 -50.28 -17.04 -14.28
C ALA A 4 -50.98 -18.32 -13.87
N VAL A 5 -51.89 -18.21 -12.91
CA VAL A 5 -52.73 -19.31 -12.43
C VAL A 5 -54.19 -18.95 -12.68
N PHE A 6 -54.94 -19.86 -13.27
CA PHE A 6 -56.40 -19.79 -13.38
C PHE A 6 -57.06 -20.77 -12.42
N THR A 7 -58.22 -20.37 -11.89
CA THR A 7 -59.07 -21.20 -11.03
C THR A 7 -60.47 -21.31 -11.61
N GLU A 8 -61.22 -22.33 -11.19
CA GLU A 8 -62.66 -22.45 -11.42
C GLU A 8 -63.30 -22.84 -10.08
N ASN A 9 -64.16 -21.98 -9.55
CA ASN A 9 -64.71 -22.07 -8.20
C ASN A 9 -63.63 -22.19 -7.12
N GLY A 10 -62.52 -21.46 -7.29
CA GLY A 10 -61.39 -21.46 -6.35
C GLY A 10 -60.49 -22.71 -6.41
N ALA A 11 -60.77 -23.67 -7.29
CA ALA A 11 -59.89 -24.81 -7.55
C ALA A 11 -59.02 -24.56 -8.79
N PRO A 12 -57.74 -24.95 -8.84
CA PRO A 12 -56.90 -24.72 -10.01
C PRO A 12 -57.46 -25.38 -11.27
N LYS A 13 -57.51 -24.62 -12.38
CA LYS A 13 -58.15 -25.06 -13.62
C LYS A 13 -57.14 -25.41 -14.71
N ASP A 14 -56.91 -26.71 -14.87
CA ASP A 14 -56.16 -27.26 -16.00
C ASP A 14 -57.03 -27.40 -17.25
N GLY A 15 -56.38 -27.51 -18.42
CA GLY A 15 -57.03 -27.84 -19.69
C GLY A 15 -57.77 -26.69 -20.37
N LEU A 16 -57.49 -25.43 -20.02
CA LEU A 16 -58.01 -24.27 -20.75
C LEU A 16 -57.43 -24.25 -22.16
N THR A 17 -58.30 -24.27 -23.16
CA THR A 17 -57.92 -24.26 -24.58
C THR A 17 -57.88 -22.85 -25.16
N ASN A 18 -58.58 -21.90 -24.53
CA ASN A 18 -58.71 -20.53 -25.00
C ASN A 18 -58.02 -19.53 -24.05
N ALA A 19 -56.97 -19.96 -23.37
CA ALA A 19 -56.15 -19.08 -22.55
C ALA A 19 -55.14 -18.28 -23.41
N VAL A 20 -55.09 -16.97 -23.21
CA VAL A 20 -54.23 -16.02 -23.93
C VAL A 20 -53.62 -14.98 -22.99
N ILE A 21 -52.57 -14.29 -23.47
CA ILE A 21 -51.91 -13.18 -22.76
C ILE A 21 -51.89 -11.90 -23.62
N TYR A 22 -52.04 -10.77 -22.93
CA TYR A 22 -51.86 -9.42 -23.43
C TYR A 22 -50.79 -8.72 -22.62
N ILE A 23 -49.87 -8.02 -23.28
CA ILE A 23 -48.80 -7.26 -22.62
C ILE A 23 -48.80 -5.84 -23.17
N TYR A 24 -48.99 -4.88 -22.27
CA TYR A 24 -48.94 -3.45 -22.55
C TYR A 24 -47.62 -2.88 -22.05
N ASP A 25 -46.99 -2.03 -22.86
CA ASP A 25 -45.92 -1.15 -22.44
C ASP A 25 -46.53 0.07 -21.76
N LEU A 26 -46.20 0.30 -20.50
CA LEU A 26 -46.78 1.40 -19.73
C LEU A 26 -46.09 2.75 -19.99
N SER A 27 -44.97 2.76 -20.72
CA SER A 27 -44.30 4.02 -21.08
C SER A 27 -45.08 4.83 -22.13
N ASP A 28 -45.78 4.13 -23.04
CA ASP A 28 -46.55 4.73 -24.13
C ASP A 28 -47.97 4.15 -24.27
N ASN A 29 -48.37 3.24 -23.38
CA ASN A 29 -49.63 2.50 -23.39
C ASN A 29 -49.83 1.60 -24.63
N SER A 30 -48.77 1.25 -25.35
CA SER A 30 -48.86 0.40 -26.53
C SER A 30 -49.08 -1.08 -26.17
N LEU A 31 -49.87 -1.78 -26.98
CA LEU A 31 -50.08 -3.23 -26.86
C LEU A 31 -48.97 -3.96 -27.61
N ILE A 32 -48.06 -4.61 -26.89
CA ILE A 32 -46.87 -5.30 -27.44
C ILE A 32 -47.17 -6.76 -27.78
N VAL A 33 -48.01 -7.42 -26.97
CA VAL A 33 -48.49 -8.78 -27.22
C VAL A 33 -50.01 -8.76 -27.21
N ASN A 34 -50.62 -9.20 -28.30
CA ASN A 34 -52.07 -9.15 -28.50
C ASN A 34 -52.65 -10.57 -28.62
N GLY A 35 -53.18 -11.10 -27.51
CA GLY A 35 -53.91 -12.37 -27.50
C GLY A 35 -53.07 -13.59 -27.86
N ALA A 36 -51.81 -13.64 -27.42
CA ALA A 36 -50.95 -14.79 -27.73
C ALA A 36 -51.35 -16.02 -26.90
N ALA A 37 -51.37 -17.20 -27.53
CA ALA A 37 -51.67 -18.45 -26.86
C ALA A 37 -50.62 -18.78 -25.78
N VAL A 38 -51.07 -19.33 -24.66
CA VAL A 38 -50.22 -19.70 -23.53
C VAL A 38 -50.14 -21.22 -23.40
N THR A 39 -49.05 -21.72 -22.81
CA THR A 39 -48.83 -23.17 -22.65
C THR A 39 -49.20 -23.60 -21.24
N ALA A 40 -50.01 -24.64 -21.10
CA ALA A 40 -50.31 -25.25 -19.81
C ALA A 40 -49.05 -25.85 -19.17
N VAL A 41 -48.98 -25.80 -17.84
CA VAL A 41 -47.89 -26.38 -17.04
C VAL A 41 -48.44 -27.51 -16.17
N ALA A 42 -49.12 -27.16 -15.08
CA ALA A 42 -49.86 -28.04 -14.18
C ALA A 42 -50.58 -27.19 -13.12
N LYS A 43 -51.62 -27.74 -12.47
CA LYS A 43 -52.28 -27.11 -11.31
C LYS A 43 -52.80 -25.70 -11.63
N GLY A 44 -53.47 -25.57 -12.77
CA GLY A 44 -54.02 -24.31 -13.26
C GLY A 44 -52.97 -23.30 -13.72
N GLY A 45 -51.68 -23.67 -13.73
CA GLY A 45 -50.60 -22.80 -14.15
C GLY A 45 -50.41 -22.80 -15.67
N TYR A 46 -50.24 -21.60 -16.23
CA TYR A 46 -49.95 -21.37 -17.65
C TYR A 46 -48.74 -20.46 -17.79
N LYS A 47 -47.97 -20.63 -18.87
CA LYS A 47 -46.75 -19.87 -19.13
C LYS A 47 -46.70 -19.26 -20.52
N TYR A 48 -45.96 -18.17 -20.64
CA TYR A 48 -45.66 -17.49 -21.89
C TYR A 48 -44.20 -17.01 -21.91
N ASN A 49 -43.53 -17.16 -23.05
CA ASN A 49 -42.16 -16.67 -23.23
C ASN A 49 -42.18 -15.28 -23.89
N PHE A 50 -42.03 -14.23 -23.08
CA PHE A 50 -41.97 -12.85 -23.58
C PHE A 50 -40.59 -12.54 -24.15
N THR A 51 -40.41 -12.75 -25.46
CA THR A 51 -39.12 -12.64 -26.16
C THR A 51 -38.67 -11.20 -26.42
N THR A 52 -39.58 -10.24 -26.38
CA THR A 52 -39.31 -8.80 -26.60
C THR A 52 -39.21 -8.00 -25.30
N TYR A 53 -38.99 -8.68 -24.17
CA TYR A 53 -38.82 -8.05 -22.87
C TYR A 53 -37.65 -7.04 -22.86
N ASN A 54 -37.90 -5.84 -22.32
CA ASN A 54 -36.90 -4.82 -22.04
C ASN A 54 -36.91 -4.46 -20.55
N GLY A 55 -35.79 -4.66 -19.84
CA GLY A 55 -35.68 -4.36 -18.41
C GLY A 55 -35.78 -2.88 -18.04
N GLY A 56 -35.71 -1.97 -19.01
CA GLY A 56 -35.87 -0.52 -18.82
C GLY A 56 -37.31 -0.02 -18.93
N LYS A 57 -38.31 -0.91 -18.94
CA LYS A 57 -39.71 -0.57 -19.15
C LYS A 57 -40.62 -1.22 -18.12
N ASP A 58 -41.72 -0.55 -17.83
CA ASP A 58 -42.84 -1.08 -17.06
C ASP A 58 -43.85 -1.75 -17.99
N TYR A 59 -44.36 -2.91 -17.59
CA TYR A 59 -45.35 -3.66 -18.35
C TYR A 59 -46.59 -3.97 -17.51
N TYR A 60 -47.77 -3.83 -18.11
CA TYR A 60 -49.04 -4.34 -17.58
C TYR A 60 -49.45 -5.58 -18.35
N ILE A 61 -49.78 -6.65 -17.63
CA ILE A 61 -49.96 -7.97 -18.20
C ILE A 61 -51.34 -8.48 -17.81
N VAL A 62 -52.12 -8.86 -18.81
CA VAL A 62 -53.45 -9.43 -18.65
C VAL A 62 -53.45 -10.83 -19.25
N TRP A 63 -53.88 -11.80 -18.46
CA TRP A 63 -54.17 -13.15 -18.92
C TRP A 63 -55.69 -13.29 -18.99
N ASP A 64 -56.20 -13.84 -20.09
CA ASP A 64 -57.63 -14.04 -20.33
C ASP A 64 -57.88 -15.50 -20.73
N SER A 65 -58.94 -16.12 -20.19
CA SER A 65 -59.47 -17.36 -20.72
C SER A 65 -61.01 -17.31 -20.79
N VAL A 66 -61.55 -17.31 -22.01
CA VAL A 66 -63.02 -17.35 -22.25
C VAL A 66 -63.68 -18.66 -21.84
N ASP A 67 -62.89 -19.69 -21.50
CA ASP A 67 -63.36 -20.93 -20.90
C ASP A 67 -63.86 -20.73 -19.45
N LEU A 68 -63.52 -19.58 -18.85
CA LEU A 68 -63.93 -19.16 -17.52
C LEU A 68 -64.80 -17.90 -17.59
N THR A 69 -65.51 -17.62 -16.50
CA THR A 69 -66.42 -16.47 -16.40
C THR A 69 -66.16 -15.65 -15.15
N GLY A 70 -66.70 -14.44 -15.12
CA GLY A 70 -66.59 -13.56 -13.95
C GLY A 70 -65.14 -13.22 -13.60
N HIS A 71 -64.83 -13.23 -12.31
CA HIS A 71 -63.52 -12.84 -11.80
C HIS A 71 -62.41 -13.88 -12.06
N GLU A 72 -62.76 -15.11 -12.41
CA GLU A 72 -61.78 -16.18 -12.67
C GLU A 72 -61.31 -16.20 -14.13
N ARG A 73 -61.99 -15.44 -15.00
CA ARG A 73 -61.59 -15.27 -16.40
C ARG A 73 -60.24 -14.57 -16.58
N TYR A 74 -59.87 -13.70 -15.64
CA TYR A 74 -58.71 -12.84 -15.77
C TYR A 74 -57.68 -13.07 -14.66
N ALA A 75 -56.41 -13.08 -15.05
CA ALA A 75 -55.30 -12.94 -14.11
C ALA A 75 -54.42 -11.75 -14.54
N TYR A 76 -53.92 -11.01 -13.56
CA TYR A 76 -53.19 -9.77 -13.80
C TYR A 76 -51.80 -9.85 -13.20
N ALA A 77 -50.82 -9.28 -13.88
CA ALA A 77 -49.47 -9.10 -13.38
C ALA A 77 -48.89 -7.80 -13.92
N ASN A 78 -47.81 -7.33 -13.29
CA ASN A 78 -47.02 -6.22 -13.80
C ASN A 78 -45.54 -6.55 -13.67
N ILE A 79 -44.74 -6.02 -14.59
CA ILE A 79 -43.29 -6.00 -14.49
C ILE A 79 -42.89 -4.55 -14.30
N ARG A 80 -42.03 -4.26 -13.31
CA ARG A 80 -41.46 -2.93 -13.16
C ARG A 80 -40.07 -2.84 -13.78
N ASN A 81 -39.71 -1.63 -14.18
CA ASN A 81 -38.39 -1.28 -14.65
C ASN A 81 -37.33 -1.64 -13.60
N VAL A 82 -36.25 -2.28 -14.03
CA VAL A 82 -35.14 -2.69 -13.18
C VAL A 82 -34.47 -1.49 -12.50
N SER A 83 -34.51 -0.31 -13.12
CA SER A 83 -33.98 0.91 -12.49
C SER A 83 -34.73 1.33 -11.23
N ASP A 84 -36.02 0.98 -11.10
CA ASP A 84 -36.84 1.32 -9.93
C ASP A 84 -36.42 0.54 -8.68
N TYR A 85 -35.60 -0.50 -8.86
CA TYR A 85 -35.05 -1.32 -7.79
C TYR A 85 -33.60 -0.98 -7.44
N LYS A 86 -33.00 0.05 -8.07
CA LYS A 86 -31.66 0.48 -7.67
C LYS A 86 -31.74 1.05 -6.26
N ALA A 87 -30.83 0.61 -5.39
CA ALA A 87 -30.69 1.23 -4.08
C ALA A 87 -30.27 2.69 -4.30
N ASP A 88 -31.19 3.61 -4.03
CA ASP A 88 -30.88 5.04 -4.00
C ASP A 88 -29.99 5.31 -2.78
N VAL A 89 -28.68 5.15 -2.97
CA VAL A 89 -27.69 5.58 -1.98
C VAL A 89 -27.66 7.10 -2.03
N SER A 90 -28.07 7.76 -0.94
CA SER A 90 -28.07 9.22 -0.89
C SER A 90 -26.64 9.76 -1.01
N ALA A 91 -26.49 10.93 -1.64
CA ALA A 91 -25.20 11.62 -1.69
C ALA A 91 -24.60 11.81 -0.29
N LEU A 92 -25.46 12.09 0.70
CA LEU A 92 -25.07 12.18 2.12
C LEU A 92 -24.45 10.89 2.67
N ALA A 93 -24.98 9.72 2.28
CA ALA A 93 -24.41 8.44 2.71
C ALA A 93 -23.03 8.17 2.07
N VAL A 94 -22.83 8.63 0.83
CA VAL A 94 -21.52 8.55 0.17
C VAL A 94 -20.52 9.47 0.86
N GLU A 95 -20.90 10.72 1.13
CA GLU A 95 -20.05 11.70 1.81
C GLU A 95 -19.65 11.22 3.21
N ALA A 96 -20.59 10.73 4.01
CA ALA A 96 -20.31 10.20 5.34
C ALA A 96 -19.31 9.03 5.32
N ASN A 97 -19.42 8.12 4.34
CA ASN A 97 -18.46 7.03 4.18
C ASN A 97 -17.06 7.53 3.80
N VAL A 98 -17.00 8.50 2.88
CA VAL A 98 -15.73 9.12 2.48
C VAL A 98 -15.07 9.81 3.66
N GLU A 99 -15.82 10.61 4.42
CA GLU A 99 -15.32 11.29 5.62
C GLU A 99 -14.80 10.30 6.67
N GLY A 100 -15.52 9.18 6.89
CA GLY A 100 -15.09 8.12 7.79
C GLY A 100 -13.77 7.45 7.36
N HIS A 101 -13.64 7.14 6.06
CA HIS A 101 -12.40 6.56 5.52
C HIS A 101 -11.22 7.54 5.59
N VAL A 102 -11.45 8.82 5.30
CA VAL A 102 -10.42 9.87 5.38
C VAL A 102 -9.97 10.04 6.83
N THR A 103 -10.91 10.09 7.77
CA THR A 103 -10.61 10.19 9.21
C THR A 103 -9.79 9.00 9.69
N THR A 104 -10.16 7.78 9.30
CA THR A 104 -9.42 6.56 9.64
C THR A 104 -7.99 6.58 9.07
N SER A 105 -7.84 7.02 7.83
CA SER A 105 -6.54 7.13 7.16
C SER A 105 -5.65 8.17 7.84
N LEU A 106 -6.20 9.33 8.20
CA LEU A 106 -5.45 10.39 8.87
C LEU A 106 -5.01 9.98 10.27
N ASN A 107 -5.87 9.29 11.02
CA ASN A 107 -5.56 8.82 12.38
C ASN A 107 -4.59 7.64 12.42
N SER A 108 -4.45 6.90 11.32
CA SER A 108 -3.50 5.78 11.22
C SER A 108 -2.14 6.20 10.65
N TYR A 109 -2.04 7.40 10.11
CA TYR A 109 -0.78 7.94 9.63
C TYR A 109 0.11 8.36 10.81
N ASP A 110 1.23 7.67 10.97
CA ASP A 110 2.22 7.89 12.04
C ASP A 110 3.54 8.40 11.44
N PRO A 111 3.67 9.70 11.13
CA PRO A 111 4.92 10.27 10.65
C PRO A 111 5.91 10.44 11.81
N PRO A 112 7.23 10.45 11.53
CA PRO A 112 8.22 10.76 12.54
C PRO A 112 7.91 12.13 13.16
N THR A 113 7.84 12.16 14.48
CA THR A 113 7.73 13.40 15.23
C THR A 113 8.99 14.24 15.01
N ARG A 114 8.88 15.56 15.19
CA ARG A 114 10.05 16.44 15.18
C ARG A 114 11.09 16.02 16.23
N ALA A 115 10.65 15.45 17.35
CA ALA A 115 11.53 14.97 18.40
C ALA A 115 12.35 13.76 17.94
N GLU A 116 11.71 12.75 17.33
CA GLU A 116 12.39 11.58 16.78
C GLU A 116 13.37 11.98 15.67
N ALA A 117 12.94 12.81 14.71
CA ALA A 117 13.83 13.28 13.65
C ALA A 117 15.03 14.08 14.20
N THR A 118 14.83 14.81 15.30
CA THR A 118 15.94 15.54 15.96
C THR A 118 16.87 14.57 16.69
N ALA A 119 16.33 13.53 17.32
CA ALA A 119 17.12 12.49 18.00
C ALA A 119 17.99 11.71 17.00
N ASP A 120 17.42 11.29 15.87
CA ASP A 120 18.16 10.60 14.81
C ASP A 120 19.27 11.48 14.24
N LYS A 121 18.97 12.75 13.96
CA LYS A 121 19.98 13.73 13.52
C LYS A 121 21.12 13.87 14.54
N ALA A 122 20.79 13.97 15.83
CA ALA A 122 21.80 14.10 16.88
C ALA A 122 22.68 12.84 16.98
N ALA A 123 22.09 11.65 16.89
CA ALA A 123 22.82 10.39 16.90
C ALA A 123 23.80 10.27 15.71
N ILE A 124 23.37 10.69 14.51
CA ILE A 124 24.23 10.71 13.32
C ILE A 124 25.42 11.68 13.50
N ILE A 125 25.18 12.88 14.04
CA ILE A 125 26.25 13.87 14.28
C ILE A 125 27.30 13.30 15.24
N VAL A 126 26.87 12.68 16.34
CA VAL A 126 27.79 12.07 17.32
C VAL A 126 28.69 11.02 16.68
N GLU A 127 28.14 10.16 15.81
CA GLU A 127 28.94 9.12 15.13
C GLU A 127 29.88 9.71 14.07
N ILE A 128 29.45 10.77 13.36
CA ILE A 128 30.31 11.48 12.41
C ILE A 128 31.52 12.09 13.13
N ASP A 129 31.28 12.83 14.22
CA ASP A 129 32.34 13.47 15.01
C ASP A 129 33.34 12.41 15.55
N ALA A 130 32.82 11.26 16.00
CA ALA A 130 33.66 10.15 16.44
C ALA A 130 34.51 9.54 15.31
N ASN A 131 34.00 9.51 14.08
CA ASN A 131 34.71 8.98 12.92
C ASN A 131 35.75 9.96 12.37
N GLU A 132 35.50 11.27 12.42
CA GLU A 132 36.47 12.31 12.07
C GLU A 132 37.76 12.16 12.90
N ILE A 133 37.63 11.99 14.22
CA ILE A 133 38.77 11.75 15.12
C ILE A 133 39.57 10.50 14.74
N LYS A 134 38.89 9.42 14.34
CA LYS A 134 39.56 8.16 13.92
C LYS A 134 40.35 8.37 12.63
N ILE A 135 39.79 9.12 11.67
CA ILE A 135 40.44 9.43 10.39
C ILE A 135 41.68 10.29 10.63
N ASP A 136 41.59 11.35 11.45
CA ASP A 136 42.75 12.20 11.78
C ASP A 136 43.90 11.38 12.38
N ARG A 137 43.56 10.44 13.27
CA ARG A 137 44.55 9.54 13.86
C ARG A 137 45.18 8.61 12.82
N LEU A 138 44.38 8.07 11.90
CA LEU A 138 44.88 7.21 10.83
C LEU A 138 45.85 7.99 9.94
N LEU A 139 45.48 9.20 9.51
CA LEU A 139 46.30 10.07 8.67
C LEU A 139 47.62 10.46 9.37
N GLY A 140 47.58 10.74 10.67
CA GLY A 140 48.79 10.98 11.47
C GLY A 140 49.73 9.77 11.57
N LEU A 141 49.20 8.55 11.43
CA LEU A 141 49.98 7.30 11.46
C LEU A 141 50.47 6.87 10.06
N THR A 142 49.83 7.30 8.97
CA THR A 142 50.20 6.90 7.59
C THR A 142 51.34 7.73 6.96
N ASN A 143 52.16 8.39 7.80
CA ASN A 143 53.47 8.98 7.50
C ASN A 143 53.55 10.42 6.95
N GLU A 144 52.45 11.14 6.70
CA GLU A 144 52.57 12.52 6.15
C GLU A 144 52.98 13.57 7.21
N ASN A 145 52.71 13.31 8.49
CA ASN A 145 52.91 14.27 9.58
C ASN A 145 53.79 13.72 10.70
N THR A 146 54.92 13.10 10.35
CA THR A 146 55.87 12.54 11.32
C THR A 146 57.15 13.38 11.37
N TYR A 147 57.61 13.70 12.58
CA TYR A 147 58.88 14.38 12.80
C TYR A 147 59.76 13.57 13.76
N ILE A 148 61.02 13.36 13.36
CA ILE A 148 62.03 12.70 14.19
C ILE A 148 63.05 13.75 14.62
N ASP A 149 63.22 13.92 15.93
CA ASP A 149 64.18 14.86 16.51
C ASP A 149 64.85 14.31 17.77
N THR A 150 65.75 15.10 18.36
CA THR A 150 66.54 14.69 19.53
C THR A 150 67.25 13.36 19.27
N THR A 151 67.90 13.26 18.12
CA THR A 151 68.61 12.05 17.70
C THR A 151 69.91 11.88 18.49
N VAL A 152 70.14 10.67 18.96
CA VAL A 152 71.39 10.27 19.63
C VAL A 152 71.98 9.10 18.85
N PHE A 153 73.28 9.15 18.62
CA PHE A 153 74.01 8.11 17.89
C PHE A 153 75.00 7.40 18.80
N ASP A 154 75.22 6.11 18.56
CA ASP A 154 76.29 5.35 19.20
C ASP A 154 77.66 5.63 18.55
N SER A 155 78.73 5.04 19.08
CA SER A 155 80.09 5.21 18.55
C SER A 155 80.29 4.63 17.14
N ASN A 156 79.38 3.78 16.67
CA ASN A 156 79.40 3.21 15.32
C ASN A 156 78.59 4.04 14.32
N GLY A 157 77.97 5.14 14.76
CA GLY A 157 77.11 6.00 13.95
C GLY A 157 75.68 5.47 13.76
N ASN A 158 75.24 4.49 14.56
CA ASN A 158 73.86 4.01 14.54
C ASN A 158 72.97 4.90 15.40
N LEU A 159 71.71 5.12 15.00
CA LEU A 159 70.73 5.82 15.82
C LEU A 159 70.40 4.97 17.06
N SER A 160 70.75 5.44 18.26
CA SER A 160 70.53 4.75 19.53
C SER A 160 69.26 5.23 20.25
N SER A 161 68.88 6.50 20.09
CA SER A 161 67.57 7.00 20.48
C SER A 161 67.11 8.17 19.62
N ALA A 162 65.80 8.36 19.56
CA ALA A 162 65.18 9.57 19.00
C ALA A 162 63.79 9.78 19.60
N ARG A 163 63.30 11.01 19.49
CA ARG A 163 61.90 11.33 19.73
C ARG A 163 61.16 11.33 18.39
N LEU A 164 60.04 10.61 18.34
CA LEU A 164 59.11 10.59 17.23
C LEU A 164 57.85 11.35 17.63
N ARG A 165 57.45 12.35 16.87
CA ARG A 165 56.20 13.10 17.06
C ARG A 165 55.31 12.94 15.84
N THR A 166 54.03 12.68 16.06
CA THR A 166 52.99 12.65 15.02
C THR A 166 52.04 13.82 15.22
N TYR A 167 51.64 14.48 14.14
CA TYR A 167 50.82 15.71 14.19
C TYR A 167 49.48 15.52 13.48
N SER A 168 48.45 16.24 13.93
CA SER A 168 47.15 16.29 13.23
C SER A 168 47.17 17.22 12.02
N VAL A 169 48.11 18.18 11.96
CA VAL A 169 48.20 19.19 10.89
C VAL A 169 49.61 19.28 10.33
N ALA A 170 49.74 19.32 9.00
CA ALA A 170 51.03 19.38 8.31
C ALA A 170 51.85 20.64 8.64
N GLY A 171 51.19 21.80 8.79
CA GLY A 171 51.85 23.07 9.13
C GLY A 171 52.51 23.09 10.51
N SER A 172 52.12 22.16 11.39
CA SER A 172 52.61 22.08 12.78
C SER A 172 53.80 21.13 12.93
N VAL A 173 54.19 20.40 11.88
CA VAL A 173 55.32 19.45 11.91
C VAL A 173 56.61 20.14 12.37
N GLY A 174 57.26 19.56 13.39
CA GLY A 174 58.46 20.12 14.01
C GLY A 174 58.18 21.09 15.17
N THR A 175 56.97 21.64 15.27
CA THR A 175 56.55 22.55 16.34
C THR A 175 56.04 21.80 17.58
N VAL A 176 55.56 22.53 18.59
CA VAL A 176 54.90 21.96 19.79
C VAL A 176 53.37 21.95 19.69
N SER A 177 52.80 22.54 18.64
CA SER A 177 51.35 22.57 18.40
C SER A 177 50.87 21.27 17.77
N ASP A 178 49.60 20.92 18.01
CA ASP A 178 48.88 19.86 17.28
C ASP A 178 49.54 18.47 17.30
N VAL A 179 50.29 18.17 18.37
CA VAL A 179 50.94 16.88 18.57
C VAL A 179 49.90 15.85 19.03
N LEU A 180 49.64 14.83 18.20
CA LEU A 180 48.75 13.72 18.51
C LEU A 180 49.37 12.72 19.47
N ALA A 181 50.68 12.48 19.33
CA ALA A 181 51.42 11.57 20.19
C ALA A 181 52.93 11.84 20.10
N THR A 182 53.62 11.57 21.21
CA THR A 182 55.08 11.54 21.28
C THR A 182 55.52 10.15 21.66
N TYR A 183 56.57 9.65 21.00
CA TYR A 183 57.19 8.38 21.32
C TYR A 183 58.70 8.55 21.48
N ILE A 184 59.28 7.76 22.37
CA ILE A 184 60.72 7.57 22.45
C ILE A 184 61.06 6.26 21.75
N ILE A 185 61.84 6.39 20.69
CA ILE A 185 62.43 5.25 19.98
C ILE A 185 63.82 5.03 20.59
N THR A 186 64.13 3.78 20.91
CA THR A 186 65.48 3.37 21.34
C THR A 186 65.88 2.11 20.58
N ALA A 187 67.16 2.02 20.21
CA ALA A 187 67.72 0.86 19.53
C ALA A 187 69.08 0.49 20.12
N VAL A 188 69.40 -0.81 20.10
CA VAL A 188 70.67 -1.34 20.59
C VAL A 188 71.51 -1.76 19.39
N GLY A 189 72.64 -1.06 19.18
CA GLY A 189 73.60 -1.36 18.12
C GLY A 189 74.56 -2.48 18.51
N VAL A 190 74.91 -3.34 17.55
CA VAL A 190 75.92 -4.43 17.71
C VAL A 190 77.06 -4.33 16.71
N GLY A 191 77.15 -3.21 16.01
CA GLY A 191 78.16 -2.92 14.99
C GLY A 191 77.63 -1.89 13.99
N LYS A 192 78.48 -1.40 13.09
CA LYS A 192 78.09 -0.41 12.08
C LYS A 192 76.95 -0.94 11.21
N GLY A 193 75.81 -0.24 11.22
CA GLY A 193 74.59 -0.61 10.49
C GLY A 193 73.87 -1.86 11.01
N LYS A 194 74.20 -2.35 12.21
CA LYS A 194 73.62 -3.58 12.79
C LYS A 194 72.93 -3.29 14.11
N PHE A 195 71.68 -3.72 14.23
CA PHE A 195 70.85 -3.57 15.42
C PHE A 195 70.44 -4.93 15.96
N SER A 196 70.46 -5.12 17.28
CA SER A 196 69.95 -6.33 17.94
C SER A 196 68.50 -6.22 18.37
N SER A 197 68.04 -5.02 18.69
CA SER A 197 66.67 -4.75 19.11
C SER A 197 66.34 -3.26 18.96
N TRP A 198 65.05 -2.97 18.88
CA TRP A 198 64.52 -1.63 19.00
C TRP A 198 63.19 -1.68 19.76
N LYS A 199 62.81 -0.55 20.36
CA LYS A 199 61.50 -0.36 20.96
C LYS A 199 61.01 1.06 20.73
N GLN A 200 59.70 1.21 20.62
CA GLN A 200 59.00 2.48 20.61
C GLN A 200 58.07 2.53 21.82
N VAL A 201 58.20 3.56 22.64
CA VAL A 201 57.41 3.73 23.87
C VAL A 201 56.68 5.06 23.80
N LYS A 202 55.35 5.04 23.94
CA LYS A 202 54.55 6.26 23.99
C LYS A 202 54.84 7.02 25.29
N GLN A 203 55.02 8.34 25.19
CA GLN A 203 55.11 9.24 26.34
C GLN A 203 53.72 9.73 26.73
#